data_AF-A0A524G9G9-F1
#
_entry.id   AF-A0A524G9G9-F1
#
_cell.length_a   1.000
_cell.length_b   1.000
_cell.length_c   1.000
_cell.angle_alpha   90.00
_cell.angle_beta   90.00
_cell.angle_gamma   90.00
#
_symmetry.space_group_name_H-M   'P 1'
#
loop_
_entity.id
_entity.type
_entity.pdbx_description
1 polymer ?
#
loop_
_entity_poly.entity_id
_entity_poly.type
_entity_poly.pdbx_seq_one_letter_code
_entity_poly.pdbx_strand_id
1 'polypeptide(L)'
;MRITPEKMRKLDGRTCFICGKYLLNYSENDLAYLEVHSGSSVKAKPNKYFLFPCPNCSKIAHLRCWYDIGEKKVKKGWFSKSEYQLTCPSCKTILSPKRPQRVDWKRGYQIPGYPEGDLLELQVQDVIAYKAGSFFGKIGRAIDGLFQSVGIGSLSNPERGAIAKAAHKVGKTIQDVAEQVFRIKLTPEQRSGLKELRCQNCDAPLPIPGEFADAVVCAHCGTAHLL
;
A
#
# COMPACT_ATOMS: atom_id res chain seq x y z
N MET A 1 -6.04 14.63 -0.04
CA MET A 1 -4.64 14.73 0.44
C MET A 1 -3.93 13.39 0.24
N ARG A 2 -2.71 13.35 -0.34
CA ARG A 2 -1.93 12.09 -0.47
C ARG A 2 -1.63 11.54 0.93
N ILE A 3 -1.84 10.25 1.14
CA ILE A 3 -1.65 9.62 2.44
C ILE A 3 -0.16 9.57 2.84
N THR A 4 0.14 9.84 4.11
CA THR A 4 1.50 9.68 4.66
C THR A 4 1.76 8.23 5.10
N PRO A 5 3.03 7.78 5.20
CA PRO A 5 3.35 6.44 5.68
C PRO A 5 2.74 6.08 7.05
N GLU A 6 2.67 7.04 7.98
CA GLU A 6 2.11 6.85 9.32
C GLU A 6 0.60 6.60 9.25
N LYS A 7 -0.10 7.33 8.37
CA LYS A 7 -1.54 7.11 8.14
C LYS A 7 -1.78 5.77 7.45
N MET A 8 -0.90 5.37 6.53
CA MET A 8 -0.91 4.04 5.91
C MET A 8 -0.80 2.92 6.94
N ARG A 9 0.11 3.05 7.90
CA ARG A 9 0.26 2.11 9.02
C ARG A 9 -1.00 2.00 9.86
N LYS A 10 -1.72 3.11 10.08
CA LYS A 10 -3.00 3.10 10.80
C LYS A 10 -4.15 2.48 10.01
N LEU A 11 -4.00 2.27 8.70
CA LEU A 11 -4.98 1.62 7.84
C LEU A 11 -4.67 0.14 7.58
N ASP A 12 -3.43 -0.28 7.80
CA ASP A 12 -3.02 -1.67 7.63
C ASP A 12 -3.81 -2.60 8.57
N GLY A 13 -4.23 -3.75 8.05
CA GLY A 13 -5.09 -4.71 8.74
C GLY A 13 -6.53 -4.25 9.03
N ARG A 14 -6.88 -2.98 8.78
CA ARG A 14 -8.25 -2.48 8.95
C ARG A 14 -9.11 -2.82 7.75
N THR A 15 -10.39 -3.06 8.01
CA THR A 15 -11.39 -3.38 6.99
C THR A 15 -12.33 -2.22 6.73
N CYS A 16 -12.79 -2.14 5.50
CA CYS A 16 -13.91 -1.30 5.11
C CYS A 16 -15.16 -1.77 5.87
N PHE A 17 -15.75 -0.90 6.67
CA PHE A 17 -16.90 -1.29 7.49
C PHE A 17 -18.15 -1.64 6.66
N ILE A 18 -18.18 -1.28 5.38
CA ILE A 18 -19.29 -1.54 4.47
C ILE A 18 -19.13 -2.87 3.74
N CYS A 19 -17.98 -3.09 3.08
CA CYS A 19 -17.78 -4.28 2.24
C CYS A 19 -16.94 -5.39 2.89
N GLY A 20 -16.39 -5.16 4.09
CA GLY A 20 -15.57 -6.12 4.83
C GLY A 20 -14.15 -6.34 4.29
N LYS A 21 -13.82 -5.84 3.09
CA LYS A 21 -12.47 -5.96 2.50
C LYS A 21 -11.47 -5.05 3.20
N TYR A 22 -10.19 -5.43 3.21
CA TYR A 22 -9.12 -4.59 3.75
C TYR A 22 -9.05 -3.22 3.05
N LEU A 23 -8.82 -2.15 3.82
CA LEU A 23 -8.80 -0.77 3.33
C LEU A 23 -7.63 -0.50 2.37
N LEU A 24 -6.51 -1.21 2.55
CA LEU A 24 -5.36 -1.13 1.66
C LEU A 24 -5.47 -2.09 0.45
N ASN A 25 -6.52 -2.90 0.36
CA ASN A 25 -6.81 -3.69 -0.84
C ASN A 25 -7.72 -2.87 -1.74
N TYR A 26 -7.49 -2.96 -3.05
CA TYR A 26 -8.32 -2.32 -4.07
C TYR A 26 -8.68 -3.36 -5.15
N SER A 27 -9.82 -3.14 -5.79
CA SER A 27 -10.19 -3.77 -7.06
C SER A 27 -10.21 -2.72 -8.17
N GLU A 28 -10.31 -3.15 -9.43
CA GLU A 28 -10.41 -2.20 -10.55
C GLU A 28 -11.58 -1.23 -10.38
N ASN A 29 -12.68 -1.71 -9.80
CA ASN A 29 -13.87 -0.92 -9.53
C ASN A 29 -13.69 0.04 -8.35
N ASP A 30 -12.56 0.09 -7.67
CA ASP A 30 -12.32 1.09 -6.61
C ASP A 30 -11.47 2.25 -7.14
N LEU A 31 -10.95 2.12 -8.37
CA LEU A 31 -10.04 3.08 -8.97
C LEU A 31 -10.79 4.29 -9.54
N ALA A 32 -10.04 5.37 -9.62
CA ALA A 32 -10.48 6.64 -10.17
C ALA A 32 -10.55 6.63 -11.72
N TYR A 33 -11.61 7.23 -12.31
CA TYR A 33 -11.81 7.38 -13.75
C TYR A 33 -12.05 8.84 -14.19
N LEU A 34 -11.40 9.28 -15.26
CA LEU A 34 -11.57 10.59 -15.88
C LEU A 34 -12.40 10.45 -17.16
N GLU A 35 -13.35 11.35 -17.35
CA GLU A 35 -14.00 11.54 -18.64
C GLU A 35 -13.07 12.34 -19.53
N VAL A 36 -12.66 11.77 -20.67
CA VAL A 36 -11.84 12.47 -21.68
C VAL A 36 -12.73 13.12 -22.72
N HIS A 37 -12.18 14.05 -23.51
CA HIS A 37 -12.93 14.81 -24.52
C HIS A 37 -13.74 13.98 -25.52
N SER A 38 -13.43 12.69 -25.69
CA SER A 38 -14.19 11.75 -26.52
C SER A 38 -15.49 11.22 -25.86
N GLY A 39 -15.82 11.63 -24.64
CA GLY A 39 -16.97 11.10 -23.87
C GLY A 39 -16.75 9.71 -23.27
N SER A 40 -15.58 9.11 -23.51
CA SER A 40 -15.18 7.84 -22.88
C SER A 40 -14.56 8.07 -21.50
N SER A 41 -14.69 7.09 -20.61
CA SER A 41 -14.05 7.11 -19.29
C SER A 41 -12.77 6.29 -19.31
N VAL A 42 -11.66 6.88 -18.89
CA VAL A 42 -10.35 6.23 -18.79
C VAL A 42 -9.87 6.21 -17.35
N LYS A 43 -9.12 5.19 -16.94
CA LYS A 43 -8.53 5.12 -15.59
C LYS A 43 -7.59 6.33 -15.40
N ALA A 44 -7.80 7.09 -14.33
CA ALA A 44 -6.96 8.22 -13.98
C ALA A 44 -5.55 7.73 -13.68
N LYS A 45 -4.52 8.32 -14.30
CA LYS A 45 -3.12 8.07 -13.95
C LYS A 45 -2.57 9.22 -13.08
N PRO A 46 -1.80 8.94 -12.01
CA PRO A 46 -1.53 7.60 -11.45
C PRO A 46 -2.80 6.94 -10.92
N ASN A 47 -2.87 5.60 -11.01
CA ASN A 47 -4.02 4.83 -10.52
C ASN A 47 -4.22 5.12 -9.03
N LYS A 48 -5.36 5.71 -8.68
CA LYS A 48 -5.66 6.15 -7.32
C LYS A 48 -7.05 5.70 -6.90
N TYR A 49 -7.24 5.51 -5.60
CA TYR A 49 -8.52 5.27 -4.98
C TYR A 49 -8.62 6.06 -3.67
N PHE A 50 -9.84 6.24 -3.19
CA PHE A 50 -10.12 7.11 -2.05
C PHE A 50 -10.78 6.33 -0.92
N LEU A 51 -10.37 6.62 0.30
CA LEU A 51 -11.09 6.23 1.50
C LEU A 51 -11.67 7.47 2.15
N PHE A 52 -12.85 7.33 2.73
CA PHE A 52 -13.49 8.41 3.47
C PHE A 52 -13.81 7.96 4.90
N PRO A 53 -13.25 8.64 5.92
CA PRO A 53 -13.67 8.49 7.30
C PRO A 53 -14.93 9.31 7.55
N CYS A 54 -15.96 8.70 8.15
CA CYS A 54 -17.13 9.44 8.58
C CYS A 54 -16.74 10.46 9.67
N PRO A 55 -17.12 11.74 9.56
CA PRO A 55 -16.71 12.76 10.52
C PRO A 55 -17.32 12.57 11.91
N ASN A 56 -18.50 11.92 12.00
CA ASN A 56 -19.18 11.71 13.27
C ASN A 56 -18.75 10.43 14.01
N CYS A 57 -18.63 9.31 13.30
CA CYS A 57 -18.32 8.01 13.94
C CYS A 57 -16.95 7.43 13.58
N SER A 58 -16.16 8.14 12.77
CA SER A 58 -14.80 7.77 12.34
C SER A 58 -14.66 6.42 11.62
N LYS A 59 -15.77 5.74 11.30
CA LYS A 59 -15.76 4.53 10.48
C LYS A 59 -15.27 4.87 9.07
N ILE A 60 -14.38 4.04 8.54
CA ILE A 60 -13.71 4.26 7.25
C ILE A 60 -14.16 3.21 6.25
N ALA A 61 -14.52 3.67 5.05
CA ALA A 61 -14.84 2.80 3.93
C ALA A 61 -14.25 3.33 2.63
N HIS A 62 -14.14 2.45 1.62
CA HIS A 62 -13.85 2.84 0.25
C HIS A 62 -14.90 3.82 -0.25
N LEU A 63 -14.47 4.84 -1.01
CA LEU A 63 -15.36 5.89 -1.50
C LEU A 63 -16.54 5.32 -2.30
N ARG A 64 -16.26 4.35 -3.19
CA ARG A 64 -17.30 3.61 -3.90
C ARG A 64 -18.35 3.02 -2.96
N CYS A 65 -17.93 2.39 -1.86
CA CYS A 65 -18.86 1.74 -0.92
C CYS A 65 -19.81 2.75 -0.26
N TRP A 66 -19.36 3.99 -0.04
CA TRP A 66 -20.22 5.07 0.43
C TRP A 66 -21.32 5.38 -0.60
N TYR A 67 -20.98 5.50 -1.88
CA TYR A 67 -21.97 5.77 -2.92
C TYR A 67 -22.89 4.59 -3.24
N ASP A 68 -22.35 3.36 -3.22
CA ASP A 68 -23.13 2.17 -3.53
C ASP A 68 -24.19 1.89 -2.46
N ILE A 69 -23.87 2.12 -1.17
CA ILE A 69 -24.73 1.72 -0.03
C ILE A 69 -25.25 2.91 0.80
N GLY A 70 -24.44 3.94 0.98
CA GLY A 70 -24.79 5.12 1.77
C GLY A 70 -25.70 6.11 1.04
N GLU A 71 -25.68 6.14 -0.30
CA GLU A 71 -26.51 7.04 -1.08
C GLU A 71 -27.92 6.46 -1.23
N LYS A 72 -28.90 7.17 -0.64
CA LYS A 72 -30.28 6.71 -0.58
C LYS A 72 -31.22 7.71 -1.21
N LYS A 73 -32.29 7.16 -1.80
CA LYS A 73 -33.42 7.92 -2.32
C LYS A 73 -34.32 8.35 -1.16
N VAL A 74 -34.46 9.64 -0.95
CA VAL A 74 -35.28 10.29 0.08
C VAL A 74 -36.51 10.90 -0.62
N LYS A 75 -37.70 10.49 -0.21
CA LYS A 75 -38.96 11.10 -0.67
C LYS A 75 -39.26 12.35 0.15
N LYS A 76 -39.74 13.42 -0.47
CA LYS A 76 -40.17 14.64 0.22
C LYS A 76 -41.71 14.67 0.29
N GLY A 77 -42.33 13.70 0.96
CA GLY A 77 -43.80 13.53 0.95
C GLY A 77 -44.36 12.79 -0.28
N TRP A 78 -45.68 12.65 -0.36
CA TRP A 78 -46.37 11.73 -1.29
C TRP A 78 -46.29 12.16 -2.78
N PHE A 79 -46.16 13.47 -3.06
CA PHE A 79 -46.22 14.04 -4.42
C PHE A 79 -44.92 14.69 -4.93
N SER A 80 -43.82 14.62 -4.17
CA SER A 80 -42.57 15.26 -4.58
C SER A 80 -41.64 14.35 -5.39
N LYS A 81 -40.81 14.99 -6.21
CA LYS A 81 -39.67 14.33 -6.83
C LYS A 81 -38.72 13.85 -5.73
N SER A 82 -38.33 12.58 -5.82
CA SER A 82 -37.39 12.01 -4.86
C SER A 82 -36.00 12.58 -5.07
N GLU A 83 -35.29 12.82 -3.98
CA GLU A 83 -33.92 13.31 -3.97
C GLU A 83 -32.98 12.20 -3.51
N TYR A 84 -31.70 12.33 -3.80
CA TYR A 84 -30.64 11.45 -3.31
C TYR A 84 -29.86 12.16 -2.22
N GLN A 85 -29.51 11.42 -1.17
CA GLN A 85 -28.72 11.93 -0.06
C GLN A 85 -27.74 10.84 0.40
N LEU A 86 -26.48 11.22 0.58
CA LEU A 86 -25.48 10.35 1.18
C LEU A 86 -25.61 10.41 2.71
N THR A 87 -25.84 9.25 3.33
CA THR A 87 -25.96 9.12 4.78
C THR A 87 -25.03 8.03 5.28
N CYS A 88 -24.48 8.20 6.47
CA CYS A 88 -23.65 7.17 7.06
C CYS A 88 -24.50 5.94 7.42
N PRO A 89 -24.24 4.74 6.86
CA PRO A 89 -25.03 3.56 7.20
C PRO A 89 -24.99 3.21 8.69
N SER A 90 -23.88 3.53 9.37
CA SER A 90 -23.67 3.21 10.78
C SER A 90 -24.31 4.22 11.74
N CYS A 91 -24.03 5.52 11.60
CA CYS A 91 -24.48 6.54 12.56
C CYS A 91 -25.57 7.47 12.02
N LYS A 92 -26.03 7.24 10.79
CA LYS A 92 -27.06 8.03 10.08
C LYS A 92 -26.74 9.50 9.83
N THR A 93 -25.55 9.98 10.23
CA THR A 93 -25.07 11.33 9.91
C THR A 93 -25.20 11.61 8.41
N ILE A 94 -25.73 12.77 8.09
CA ILE A 94 -25.84 13.26 6.71
C ILE A 94 -24.45 13.66 6.24
N LEU A 95 -23.97 12.98 5.20
CA LEU A 95 -22.63 13.19 4.62
C LEU A 95 -22.69 14.02 3.35
N SER A 96 -23.87 14.35 2.84
CA SER A 96 -23.99 15.25 1.71
C SER A 96 -25.36 15.95 1.73
N PRO A 97 -25.49 17.14 1.12
CA PRO A 97 -26.80 17.73 0.88
C PRO A 97 -27.61 16.84 -0.07
N LYS A 98 -28.93 17.09 -0.09
CA LYS A 98 -29.87 16.42 -1.00
C LYS A 98 -29.62 16.88 -2.44
N ARG A 99 -29.83 15.98 -3.40
CA ARG A 99 -29.61 16.22 -4.83
C ARG A 99 -30.72 15.60 -5.68
N PRO A 100 -31.03 16.15 -6.85
CA PRO A 100 -32.04 15.56 -7.74
C PRO A 100 -31.59 14.25 -8.40
N GLN A 101 -30.28 14.05 -8.55
CA GLN A 101 -29.69 12.90 -9.23
C GLN A 101 -28.71 12.16 -8.32
N ARG A 102 -28.60 10.84 -8.54
CA ARG A 102 -27.59 10.00 -7.91
C ARG A 102 -26.21 10.38 -8.43
N VAL A 103 -25.21 10.43 -7.54
CA VAL A 103 -23.84 10.68 -7.98
C VAL A 103 -23.32 9.45 -8.69
N ASP A 104 -22.85 9.62 -9.93
CA ASP A 104 -21.98 8.63 -10.55
C ASP A 104 -20.59 8.76 -9.93
N TRP A 105 -20.29 7.90 -8.96
CA TRP A 105 -19.00 7.93 -8.26
C TRP A 105 -17.82 7.67 -9.20
N LYS A 106 -18.04 7.03 -10.36
CA LYS A 106 -16.99 6.87 -11.37
C LYS A 106 -16.59 8.20 -12.01
N ARG A 107 -17.49 9.18 -11.99
CA ARG A 107 -17.28 10.54 -12.53
C ARG A 107 -16.94 11.56 -11.46
N GLY A 108 -17.28 11.30 -10.19
CA GLY A 108 -17.10 12.22 -9.08
C GLY A 108 -16.26 11.64 -7.94
N TYR A 109 -15.05 12.17 -7.75
CA TYR A 109 -14.16 11.78 -6.64
C TYR A 109 -14.49 12.44 -5.30
N GLN A 110 -15.36 13.45 -5.32
CA GLN A 110 -15.67 14.25 -4.14
C GLN A 110 -17.06 13.91 -3.64
N ILE A 111 -17.19 13.73 -2.32
CA ILE A 111 -18.50 13.76 -1.67
C ILE A 111 -19.02 15.19 -1.77
N PRO A 112 -20.14 15.45 -2.47
CA PRO A 112 -20.59 16.83 -2.65
C PRO A 112 -20.85 17.50 -1.29
N GLY A 113 -20.30 18.69 -1.10
CA GLY A 113 -20.39 19.43 0.16
C GLY A 113 -19.33 19.06 1.20
N TYR A 114 -18.38 18.17 0.89
CA TYR A 114 -17.19 17.92 1.70
C TYR A 114 -15.93 18.38 0.97
N PRO A 115 -15.06 19.20 1.59
CA PRO A 115 -13.81 19.62 0.98
C PRO A 115 -12.84 18.45 0.81
N GLU A 116 -11.96 18.53 -0.19
CA GLU A 116 -10.98 17.48 -0.54
C GLU A 116 -10.01 17.08 0.60
N GLY A 117 -9.93 17.91 1.65
CA GLY A 117 -9.07 17.69 2.81
C GLY A 117 -9.37 16.40 3.59
N ASP A 118 -10.63 15.96 3.59
CA ASP A 118 -11.09 14.83 4.41
C ASP A 118 -10.98 13.47 3.69
N LEU A 119 -10.69 13.49 2.39
CA LEU A 119 -10.46 12.27 1.61
C LEU A 119 -9.01 11.80 1.76
N LEU A 120 -8.86 10.54 2.14
CA LEU A 120 -7.59 9.84 2.12
C LEU A 120 -7.37 9.33 0.69
N GLU A 121 -6.48 10.00 -0.05
CA GLU A 121 -6.08 9.56 -1.38
C GLU A 121 -4.95 8.53 -1.27
N LEU A 122 -5.17 7.35 -1.86
CA LEU A 122 -4.15 6.30 -1.95
C LEU A 122 -3.79 6.07 -3.41
N GLN A 123 -2.50 6.19 -3.70
CA GLN A 123 -1.95 5.75 -4.98
C GLN A 123 -1.67 4.26 -4.91
N VAL A 124 -2.06 3.54 -5.95
CA VAL A 124 -1.88 2.09 -6.03
C VAL A 124 -0.40 1.70 -5.86
N GLN A 125 0.51 2.46 -6.47
CA GLN A 125 1.95 2.21 -6.38
C GLN A 125 2.46 2.35 -4.94
N ASP A 126 2.05 3.40 -4.23
CA ASP A 126 2.40 3.59 -2.83
C ASP A 126 1.89 2.44 -1.96
N VAL A 127 0.66 1.97 -2.21
CA VAL A 127 0.04 0.86 -1.47
C VAL A 127 0.77 -0.45 -1.71
N ILE A 128 1.18 -0.71 -2.95
CA ILE A 128 2.00 -1.87 -3.30
C ILE A 128 3.36 -1.76 -2.60
N ALA A 129 4.04 -0.62 -2.71
CA ALA A 129 5.33 -0.38 -2.07
C ALA A 129 5.25 -0.53 -0.53
N TYR A 130 4.19 0.00 0.08
CA TYR A 130 3.92 -0.16 1.51
C TYR A 130 3.64 -1.61 1.88
N LYS A 131 2.84 -2.35 1.10
CA LYS A 131 2.55 -3.77 1.36
C LYS A 131 3.79 -4.63 1.22
N ALA A 132 4.60 -4.39 0.20
CA ALA A 132 5.91 -4.99 0.10
C ALA A 132 6.69 -4.70 1.39
N GLY A 133 6.95 -3.43 1.72
CA GLY A 133 7.71 -3.06 2.93
C GLY A 133 7.12 -3.52 4.27
N SER A 134 5.80 -3.60 4.42
CA SER A 134 5.12 -4.00 5.67
C SER A 134 4.97 -5.52 5.82
N PHE A 135 4.83 -6.26 4.72
CA PHE A 135 4.95 -7.71 4.72
C PHE A 135 6.36 -8.12 5.15
N PHE A 136 7.39 -7.41 4.65
CA PHE A 136 8.77 -7.58 5.11
C PHE A 136 8.99 -7.09 6.56
N GLY A 137 8.29 -6.05 7.01
CA GLY A 137 8.35 -5.57 8.40
C GLY A 137 7.56 -6.41 9.43
N LYS A 138 6.63 -7.27 9.00
CA LYS A 138 5.92 -8.23 9.86
C LYS A 138 6.65 -9.56 9.94
N ILE A 139 7.24 -10.03 8.84
CA ILE A 139 8.14 -11.19 8.84
C ILE A 139 9.45 -10.85 9.58
N GLY A 140 9.98 -9.63 9.40
CA GLY A 140 11.13 -9.10 10.15
C GLY A 140 10.85 -8.79 11.63
N ARG A 141 9.58 -8.83 12.09
CA ARG A 141 9.23 -8.78 13.52
C ARG A 141 9.09 -10.16 14.15
N ALA A 142 8.99 -11.22 13.35
CA ALA A 142 8.92 -12.60 13.82
C ALA A 142 10.30 -13.28 13.90
N ILE A 143 11.35 -12.66 13.35
CA ILE A 143 12.74 -13.10 13.50
C ILE A 143 13.46 -12.03 14.33
N ASP A 144 13.35 -12.16 15.65
CA ASP A 144 13.99 -11.28 16.64
C ASP A 144 15.49 -11.05 16.32
N GLY A 145 15.87 -9.77 16.17
CA GLY A 145 17.22 -9.27 16.48
C GLY A 145 18.39 -9.54 15.52
N LEU A 146 18.24 -10.38 14.48
CA LEU A 146 19.39 -10.84 13.67
C LEU A 146 19.68 -10.03 12.40
N PHE A 147 18.73 -9.24 11.90
CA PHE A 147 18.88 -8.50 10.64
C PHE A 147 18.59 -7.02 10.83
N GLN A 148 19.58 -6.17 10.55
CA GLN A 148 19.43 -4.72 10.57
C GLN A 148 19.24 -4.22 9.12
N SER A 149 18.14 -3.54 8.83
CA SER A 149 17.98 -2.84 7.56
C SER A 149 18.92 -1.62 7.55
N VAL A 150 19.71 -1.51 6.49
CA VAL A 150 20.70 -0.45 6.26
C VAL A 150 20.48 0.12 4.86
N GLY A 151 20.47 1.44 4.73
CA GLY A 151 20.39 2.07 3.42
C GLY A 151 21.72 1.91 2.66
N ILE A 152 21.67 1.72 1.34
CA ILE A 152 22.89 1.65 0.49
C ILE A 152 23.82 2.86 0.72
N GLY A 153 23.23 4.04 0.96
CA GLY A 153 23.97 5.28 1.24
C GLY A 153 24.82 5.24 2.51
N SER A 154 24.43 4.43 3.50
CA SER A 154 25.16 4.27 4.77
C SER A 154 26.24 3.19 4.76
N LEU A 155 26.43 2.51 3.62
CA LEU A 155 27.48 1.50 3.47
C LEU A 155 28.84 2.11 3.16
N SER A 156 29.88 1.53 3.75
CA SER A 156 31.27 1.82 3.42
C SER A 156 31.64 1.33 2.01
N ASN A 157 32.71 1.88 1.43
CA ASN A 157 33.18 1.47 0.11
C ASN A 157 33.49 -0.05 0.00
N PRO A 158 34.10 -0.70 1.02
CA PRO A 158 34.29 -2.15 1.02
C PRO A 158 32.98 -2.94 0.93
N GLU A 159 31.95 -2.52 1.68
CA GLU A 159 30.63 -3.19 1.69
C GLU A 159 29.90 -3.04 0.36
N ARG A 160 29.96 -1.85 -0.24
CA ARG A 160 29.43 -1.63 -1.60
C ARG A 160 30.17 -2.51 -2.62
N GLY A 161 31.48 -2.69 -2.47
CA GLY A 161 32.29 -3.58 -3.29
C GLY A 161 31.92 -5.06 -3.12
N ALA A 162 31.64 -5.51 -1.90
CA ALA A 162 31.16 -6.86 -1.63
C ALA A 162 29.80 -7.13 -2.28
N ILE A 163 28.87 -6.18 -2.14
CA ILE A 163 27.54 -6.25 -2.77
C ILE A 163 27.65 -6.27 -4.30
N ALA A 164 28.51 -5.43 -4.89
CA ALA A 164 28.71 -5.42 -6.33
C ALA A 164 29.23 -6.76 -6.86
N LYS A 165 30.20 -7.38 -6.16
CA LYS A 165 30.71 -8.72 -6.49
C LYS A 165 29.61 -9.78 -6.36
N ALA A 166 28.78 -9.71 -5.32
CA ALA A 166 27.68 -10.64 -5.11
C ALA A 166 26.55 -10.47 -6.13
N ALA A 167 26.22 -9.24 -6.52
CA ALA A 167 25.25 -8.93 -7.57
C ALA A 167 25.71 -9.49 -8.92
N HIS A 168 26.99 -9.31 -9.27
CA HIS A 168 27.55 -9.82 -10.53
C HIS A 168 27.46 -11.35 -10.61
N LYS A 169 27.67 -12.07 -9.51
CA LYS A 169 27.54 -13.54 -9.46
C LYS A 169 26.14 -14.05 -9.78
N VAL A 170 25.11 -13.23 -9.58
CA VAL A 170 23.71 -13.56 -9.89
C VAL A 170 23.20 -12.82 -11.14
N GLY A 171 24.10 -12.27 -11.96
CA GLY A 171 23.76 -11.58 -13.21
C GLY A 171 23.10 -10.21 -13.03
N LYS A 172 23.33 -9.54 -11.89
CA LYS A 172 22.76 -8.23 -11.56
C LYS A 172 23.84 -7.15 -11.37
N THR A 173 23.47 -5.89 -11.54
CA THR A 173 24.32 -4.75 -11.22
C THR A 173 23.96 -4.15 -9.86
N ILE A 174 24.84 -3.30 -9.31
CA ILE A 174 24.54 -2.59 -8.04
C ILE A 174 23.34 -1.64 -8.15
N GLN A 175 22.97 -1.23 -9.38
CA GLN A 175 21.79 -0.41 -9.65
C GLN A 175 20.50 -1.23 -9.59
N ASP A 176 20.58 -2.55 -9.83
CA ASP A 176 19.47 -3.50 -9.70
C ASP A 176 19.28 -3.99 -8.25
N VAL A 177 20.21 -3.65 -7.36
CA VAL A 177 20.10 -3.97 -5.94
C VAL A 177 19.10 -3.02 -5.32
N ALA A 178 17.99 -3.57 -4.83
CA ALA A 178 16.94 -2.80 -4.16
C ALA A 178 17.54 -1.85 -3.11
N GLU A 179 16.97 -0.65 -2.95
CA GLU A 179 17.47 0.43 -2.07
C GLU A 179 17.68 0.02 -0.60
N GLN A 180 17.19 -1.16 -0.21
CA GLN A 180 17.32 -1.76 1.12
C GLN A 180 18.33 -2.91 1.13
N VAL A 181 19.36 -2.77 1.96
CA VAL A 181 20.36 -3.79 2.27
C VAL A 181 20.07 -4.33 3.68
N PHE A 182 20.17 -5.64 3.86
CA PHE A 182 19.98 -6.27 5.17
C PHE A 182 21.33 -6.74 5.71
N ARG A 183 21.79 -6.18 6.82
CA ARG A 183 22.98 -6.67 7.51
C ARG A 183 22.60 -7.78 8.47
N ILE A 184 23.15 -8.96 8.26
CA ILE A 184 23.06 -10.10 9.16
C ILE A 184 24.03 -9.87 10.32
N LYS A 185 23.62 -10.16 11.55
CA LYS A 185 24.50 -10.21 12.73
C LYS A 185 24.64 -11.66 13.20
N LEU A 186 25.25 -12.50 12.36
CA LEU A 186 25.61 -13.88 12.72
C LEU A 186 27.13 -13.99 12.86
N THR A 187 27.56 -14.60 13.96
CA THR A 187 28.96 -15.00 14.15
C THR A 187 29.39 -16.01 13.08
N PRO A 188 30.68 -16.09 12.69
CA PRO A 188 31.16 -17.08 11.72
C PRO A 188 30.74 -18.52 12.06
N GLU A 189 30.72 -18.87 13.34
CA GLU A 189 30.33 -20.18 13.86
C GLU A 189 28.83 -20.46 13.67
N GLN A 190 27.98 -19.43 13.71
CA GLN A 190 26.55 -19.57 13.42
C GLN A 190 26.29 -19.69 11.91
N ARG A 191 27.14 -19.08 11.07
CA ARG A 191 27.00 -19.17 9.61
C ARG A 191 27.30 -20.58 9.09
N SER A 192 28.30 -21.25 9.64
CA SER A 192 28.66 -22.62 9.24
C SER A 192 27.59 -23.66 9.56
N GLY A 193 26.68 -23.35 10.51
CA GLY A 193 25.53 -24.18 10.86
C GLY A 193 24.26 -23.94 10.02
N LEU A 194 24.23 -22.93 9.14
CA LEU A 194 23.06 -22.62 8.32
C LEU A 194 22.89 -23.62 7.18
N LYS A 195 21.82 -24.42 7.24
CA LYS A 195 21.42 -25.33 6.14
C LYS A 195 20.77 -24.61 4.98
N GLU A 196 20.14 -23.46 5.24
CA GLU A 196 19.41 -22.67 4.27
C GLU A 196 19.45 -21.19 4.69
N LEU A 197 19.66 -20.30 3.73
CA LEU A 197 19.52 -18.85 3.91
C LEU A 197 18.41 -18.36 2.98
N ARG A 198 17.51 -17.51 3.47
CA ARG A 198 16.38 -16.98 2.69
C ARG A 198 16.42 -15.47 2.57
N CYS A 199 15.91 -14.97 1.45
CA CYS A 199 15.92 -13.56 1.12
C CYS A 199 14.93 -12.81 2.00
N GLN A 200 15.44 -11.84 2.77
CA GLN A 200 14.60 -11.01 3.64
C GLN A 200 13.54 -10.16 2.90
N ASN A 201 13.65 -10.00 1.58
CA ASN A 201 12.70 -9.23 0.75
C ASN A 201 11.86 -10.10 -0.20
N CYS A 202 12.05 -11.42 -0.31
CA CYS A 202 11.12 -12.21 -1.14
C CYS A 202 11.03 -13.68 -0.73
N ASP A 203 11.65 -14.06 0.38
CA ASP A 203 11.77 -15.43 0.92
C ASP A 203 12.38 -16.46 -0.04
N ALA A 204 12.87 -16.04 -1.20
CA ALA A 204 13.57 -16.92 -2.12
C ALA A 204 14.86 -17.45 -1.47
N PRO A 205 15.26 -18.70 -1.77
CA PRO A 205 16.53 -19.22 -1.31
C PRO A 205 17.66 -18.30 -1.77
N LEU A 206 18.52 -17.93 -0.84
CA LEU A 206 19.75 -17.21 -1.11
C LEU A 206 20.86 -18.23 -1.35
N PRO A 207 21.82 -17.92 -2.24
CA PRO A 207 23.01 -18.76 -2.37
C PRO A 207 23.69 -18.84 -1.01
N ILE A 208 23.96 -20.06 -0.55
CA ILE A 208 24.65 -20.29 0.73
C ILE A 208 26.02 -19.62 0.61
N PRO A 209 26.32 -18.64 1.47
CA PRO A 209 27.62 -17.99 1.43
C PRO A 209 28.72 -18.98 1.76
N GLY A 210 29.79 -18.98 0.97
CA GLY A 210 31.03 -19.62 1.37
C GLY A 210 31.62 -18.93 2.61
N GLU A 211 32.59 -19.58 3.25
CA GLU A 211 33.23 -19.13 4.50
C GLU A 211 33.74 -17.68 4.45
N PHE A 212 34.10 -17.19 3.26
CA PHE A 212 34.66 -15.85 3.03
C PHE A 212 33.73 -14.90 2.26
N ALA A 213 32.42 -15.17 2.23
CA ALA A 213 31.48 -14.26 1.58
C ALA A 213 31.05 -13.16 2.56
N ASP A 214 31.28 -11.90 2.18
CA ASP A 214 30.88 -10.71 2.94
C ASP A 214 29.47 -10.20 2.56
N ALA A 215 28.93 -10.69 1.44
CA ALA A 215 27.61 -10.31 0.96
C ALA A 215 26.99 -11.38 0.07
N VAL A 216 25.66 -11.41 0.04
CA VAL A 216 24.84 -12.23 -0.85
C VAL A 216 23.76 -11.35 -1.48
N VAL A 217 23.44 -11.59 -2.75
CA VAL A 217 22.35 -10.88 -3.45
C VAL A 217 21.31 -11.88 -3.92
N CYS A 218 20.05 -11.56 -3.69
CA CYS A 218 18.94 -12.38 -4.13
C CYS A 218 18.81 -12.33 -5.66
N ALA A 219 18.99 -13.49 -6.30
CA ALA A 219 18.78 -13.63 -7.75
C ALA A 219 17.34 -13.26 -8.16
N HIS A 220 16.35 -13.52 -7.29
CA HIS A 220 14.94 -13.24 -7.58
C HIS A 220 14.62 -11.73 -7.54
N CYS A 221 14.83 -11.05 -6.40
CA CYS A 221 14.39 -9.67 -6.22
C CYS A 221 15.51 -8.62 -6.17
N GLY A 222 16.79 -9.02 -6.20
CA GLY A 222 17.93 -8.11 -6.22
C GLY A 222 18.33 -7.56 -4.85
N THR A 223 17.59 -7.86 -3.79
CA THR A 223 17.95 -7.44 -2.43
C THR A 223 19.29 -7.99 -1.99
N ALA A 224 20.11 -7.13 -1.40
CA ALA A 224 21.42 -7.49 -0.86
C ALA A 224 21.36 -7.78 0.65
N HIS A 225 22.19 -8.73 1.06
CA HIS A 225 22.37 -9.20 2.42
C HIS A 225 23.86 -9.12 2.74
N LEU A 226 24.26 -8.22 3.64
CA LEU A 226 25.63 -8.13 4.15
C LEU A 226 25.79 -9.15 5.28
N LEU A 227 26.88 -9.90 5.27
CA LEU A 227 27.07 -11.03 6.18
C LEU A 227 27.90 -10.66 7.39
#